data_AF-A0A2X1P7R6-F1
#
_entry.id   AF-A0A2X1P7R6-F1
#
_cell.length_a   1.000
_cell.length_b   1.000
_cell.length_c   1.000
_cell.angle_alpha   90.00
_cell.angle_beta   90.00
_cell.angle_gamma   90.00
#
_symmetry.space_group_name_H-M   'P 1'
#
loop_
_entity.id
_entity.type
_entity.pdbx_description
1 polymer ?
#
loop_
_entity_poly.entity_id
_entity_poly.type
_entity_poly.pdbx_seq_one_letter_code
_entity_poly.pdbx_strand_id
1 'polypeptide(L)'
;MSHVAIYLGDNNVAEATGAGVQIVSLKKAMKHSDKLFVLRVPDLTPQQATEITAFANKIKDSGYNYRGIVEFIPFMVTRQMCSLNPFSADFRQQCVSGLAKAQLSSVGEGDKKSWFCSEFVTGCICQSRASAYAGAIRLD
;
A
#
# COMPACT_ATOMS: atom_id res chain seq x y z
N MET A 1 -9.47 -6.71 -1.37
CA MET A 1 -9.50 -5.25 -1.14
C MET A 1 -8.80 -4.56 -2.30
N SER A 2 -9.43 -3.59 -2.96
CA SER A 2 -8.88 -2.88 -4.13
C SER A 2 -8.25 -1.53 -3.78
N HIS A 3 -8.60 -0.96 -2.63
CA HIS A 3 -8.13 0.34 -2.17
C HIS A 3 -8.02 0.36 -0.64
N VAL A 4 -7.10 1.16 -0.12
CA VAL A 4 -6.94 1.40 1.32
C VAL A 4 -6.56 2.87 1.53
N ALA A 5 -7.08 3.44 2.60
CA ALA A 5 -6.92 4.85 2.96
C ALA A 5 -6.81 4.97 4.49
N ILE A 6 -6.37 6.13 4.97
CA ILE A 6 -6.23 6.40 6.41
C ILE A 6 -7.22 7.47 6.85
N TYR A 7 -7.98 7.20 7.91
CA TYR A 7 -8.86 8.19 8.54
C TYR A 7 -8.02 9.10 9.43
N LEU A 8 -8.11 10.41 9.22
CA LEU A 8 -7.29 11.41 9.93
C LEU A 8 -8.03 12.06 11.12
N GLY A 9 -9.29 11.70 11.36
CA GLY A 9 -10.17 12.48 12.24
C GLY A 9 -10.92 13.57 11.48
N ASP A 10 -11.82 14.27 12.18
CA ASP A 10 -12.56 15.43 11.64
C ASP A 10 -13.27 15.20 10.30
N ASN A 11 -13.79 13.98 10.08
CA ASN A 11 -14.39 13.57 8.82
C ASN A 11 -13.45 13.67 7.61
N ASN A 12 -12.14 13.57 7.82
CA ASN A 12 -11.12 13.59 6.76
C ASN A 12 -10.49 12.21 6.57
N VAL A 13 -10.21 11.88 5.32
CA VAL A 13 -9.55 10.65 4.87
C VAL A 13 -8.40 11.05 3.95
N ALA A 14 -7.22 10.49 4.18
CA ALA A 14 -6.11 10.58 3.24
C ALA A 14 -5.99 9.30 2.42
N GLU A 15 -5.90 9.46 1.11
CA GLU A 15 -5.91 8.37 0.14
C GLU A 15 -4.93 8.63 -0.99
N ALA A 16 -4.29 7.57 -1.51
CA ALA A 16 -3.55 7.63 -2.76
C ALA A 16 -4.38 6.96 -3.86
N THR A 17 -4.92 7.77 -4.77
CA THR A 17 -5.75 7.32 -5.89
C THR A 17 -5.06 7.64 -7.21
N GLY A 18 -5.70 7.37 -8.35
CA GLY A 18 -5.17 7.79 -9.65
C GLY A 18 -4.91 9.30 -9.78
N ALA A 19 -5.53 10.14 -8.93
CA ALA A 19 -5.27 11.58 -8.86
C ALA A 19 -4.03 11.96 -8.01
N GLY A 20 -3.35 10.98 -7.41
CA GLY A 20 -2.28 11.20 -6.43
C GLY A 20 -2.75 11.08 -4.98
N VAL A 21 -1.90 11.51 -4.06
CA VAL A 21 -2.20 11.56 -2.62
C VAL A 21 -3.03 12.80 -2.32
N GLN A 22 -4.23 12.59 -1.80
CA GLN A 22 -5.17 13.65 -1.47
C GLN A 22 -5.78 13.45 -0.09
N ILE A 23 -6.20 14.55 0.52
CA ILE A 23 -7.06 14.54 1.71
C ILE A 23 -8.45 14.95 1.26
N VAL A 24 -9.43 14.08 1.48
CA VAL A 24 -10.82 14.25 1.09
C VAL A 24 -11.74 14.09 2.30
N SER A 25 -12.98 14.57 2.18
CA SER A 25 -13.97 14.27 3.20
C SER A 25 -14.33 12.79 3.20
N LEU A 26 -14.64 12.25 4.37
CA LEU A 26 -15.14 10.89 4.56
C LEU A 26 -16.36 10.63 3.67
N LYS A 27 -17.26 11.62 3.54
CA LYS A 27 -18.42 11.54 2.64
C LYS A 27 -18.01 11.32 1.17
N LYS A 28 -16.96 12.01 0.70
CA LYS A 28 -16.44 11.82 -0.66
C LYS A 28 -15.81 10.44 -0.82
N ALA A 29 -15.01 9.99 0.16
CA ALA A 29 -14.40 8.66 0.17
C ALA A 29 -15.44 7.52 0.23
N MET A 30 -16.56 7.76 0.91
CA MET A 30 -17.65 6.78 0.96
C MET A 30 -18.42 6.70 -0.37
N LYS A 31 -18.54 7.80 -1.10
CA LYS A 31 -19.32 7.84 -2.35
C LYS A 31 -18.71 7.03 -3.49
N HIS A 32 -17.38 6.88 -3.52
CA HIS A 32 -16.69 6.09 -4.56
C HIS A 32 -16.41 4.63 -4.13
N SER A 33 -16.95 4.18 -3.00
CA SER A 33 -16.69 2.85 -2.43
C SER A 33 -17.96 2.02 -2.33
N ASP A 34 -18.04 0.90 -3.03
CA ASP A 34 -19.21 0.01 -2.97
C ASP A 34 -19.35 -0.72 -1.63
N LYS A 35 -18.21 -1.07 -1.01
CA LYS A 35 -18.12 -1.78 0.26
C LYS A 35 -16.93 -1.26 1.06
N LEU A 36 -17.15 -0.99 2.35
CA LEU A 36 -16.15 -0.45 3.26
C LEU A 36 -16.05 -1.30 4.51
N PHE A 37 -14.83 -1.48 5.00
CA PHE A 37 -14.57 -1.92 6.37
C PHE A 37 -13.48 -1.05 6.96
N VAL A 38 -13.44 -0.97 8.29
CA VAL A 38 -12.49 -0.15 9.03
C VAL A 38 -11.65 -1.06 9.91
N LEU A 39 -10.32 -0.90 9.80
CA LEU A 39 -9.37 -1.52 10.72
C LEU A 39 -8.71 -0.41 11.54
N ARG A 40 -8.49 -0.69 12.83
CA ARG A 40 -7.83 0.23 13.75
C ARG A 40 -6.56 -0.41 14.26
N VAL A 41 -5.47 0.37 14.27
CA VAL A 41 -4.24 0.00 14.96
C VAL A 41 -4.54 0.02 16.46
N PRO A 42 -4.34 -1.09 17.20
CA PRO A 42 -4.58 -1.12 18.64
C PRO A 42 -3.67 -0.11 19.34
N ASP A 43 -4.19 0.51 20.39
CA ASP A 43 -3.43 1.40 21.28
C ASP A 43 -2.73 2.59 20.60
N LEU A 44 -3.28 3.08 19.48
CA LEU A 44 -2.77 4.27 18.78
C LEU A 44 -2.83 5.50 19.69
N THR A 45 -1.67 6.07 19.99
CA THR A 45 -1.59 7.25 20.87
C THR A 45 -1.97 8.54 20.12
N PRO A 46 -2.41 9.60 20.83
CA PRO A 46 -2.69 10.90 20.21
C PRO A 46 -1.48 11.49 19.48
N GLN A 47 -0.26 11.27 19.99
CA GLN A 47 0.97 11.69 19.34
C GLN A 47 1.15 10.95 18.01
N GLN A 48 0.97 9.63 17.98
CA GLN A 48 1.08 8.84 16.75
C GLN A 48 0.03 9.25 15.71
N ALA A 49 -1.20 9.53 16.13
CA ALA A 49 -2.24 10.05 15.25
C ALA A 49 -1.86 11.42 14.64
N THR A 50 -1.20 12.28 15.43
CA THR A 50 -0.68 13.58 14.98
C THR A 50 0.46 13.39 13.97
N GLU A 51 1.38 12.46 14.23
CA GLU A 51 2.49 12.14 13.31
C GLU A 51 1.99 11.55 11.98
N ILE A 52 1.00 10.66 12.02
CA ILE A 52 0.29 10.15 10.83
C ILE A 52 -0.29 11.31 10.03
N THR A 53 -0.99 12.23 10.69
CA THR A 53 -1.63 13.38 10.05
C THR A 53 -0.59 14.31 9.44
N ALA A 54 0.52 14.58 10.15
CA ALA A 54 1.61 15.40 9.66
C ALA A 54 2.28 14.77 8.42
N PHE A 55 2.52 13.47 8.43
CA PHE A 55 3.08 12.74 7.29
C PHE A 55 2.13 12.76 6.07
N ALA A 56 0.84 12.49 6.28
CA ALA A 56 -0.17 12.55 5.22
C ALA A 56 -0.23 13.94 4.58
N ASN A 57 -0.16 15.01 5.38
CA ASN A 57 -0.11 16.39 4.87
C ASN A 57 1.20 16.69 4.13
N LYS A 58 2.35 16.19 4.61
CA LYS A 58 3.65 16.37 3.96
C LYS A 58 3.70 15.75 2.56
N ILE A 59 3.02 14.62 2.37
CA ILE A 59 3.05 13.83 1.12
C ILE A 59 1.82 14.10 0.24
N LYS A 60 0.88 14.92 0.72
CA LYS A 60 -0.21 15.45 -0.08
C LYS A 60 0.32 16.04 -1.40
N ASP A 61 -0.44 15.86 -2.47
CA ASP A 61 -0.13 16.31 -3.83
C ASP A 61 1.03 15.56 -4.51
N SER A 62 1.59 14.53 -3.86
CA SER A 62 2.44 13.55 -4.55
C SER A 62 1.61 12.69 -5.52
N GLY A 63 2.27 12.17 -6.56
CA GLY A 63 1.62 11.40 -7.61
C GLY A 63 1.21 9.99 -7.20
N TYR A 64 0.55 9.30 -8.12
CA TYR A 64 0.22 7.88 -7.99
C TYR A 64 1.22 7.02 -8.76
N ASN A 65 1.55 5.84 -8.23
CA ASN A 65 2.59 4.99 -8.81
C ASN A 65 2.10 4.17 -10.03
N TYR A 66 1.77 4.85 -11.13
CA TYR A 66 1.39 4.20 -12.39
C TYR A 66 2.53 3.40 -13.03
N ARG A 67 3.76 3.83 -12.84
CA ARG A 67 4.95 3.11 -13.32
C ARG A 67 5.00 1.71 -12.73
N GLY A 68 4.79 1.60 -11.42
CA GLY A 68 4.72 0.30 -10.76
C GLY A 68 3.59 -0.58 -11.31
N ILE A 69 2.45 -0.03 -11.74
CA ILE A 69 1.39 -0.81 -12.41
C ILE A 69 1.90 -1.40 -13.73
N VAL A 70 2.52 -0.57 -14.57
CA VAL A 70 3.04 -0.99 -15.88
C VAL A 70 4.11 -2.07 -15.72
N GLU A 71 4.96 -1.98 -14.69
CA GLU A 71 5.97 -3.01 -14.38
C GLU A 71 5.36 -4.28 -13.77
N PHE A 72 4.28 -4.15 -12.99
CA PHE A 72 3.60 -5.28 -12.34
C PHE A 72 2.75 -6.11 -13.30
N ILE A 73 2.20 -5.54 -14.37
CA ILE A 73 1.39 -6.26 -15.35
C ILE A 73 2.19 -7.42 -16.00
N PRO A 74 3.38 -7.20 -16.59
CA PRO A 74 4.23 -8.29 -17.08
C PRO A 74 4.52 -9.33 -16.01
N PHE A 75 4.86 -8.89 -14.79
CA PHE A 75 5.14 -9.80 -13.67
C PHE A 75 3.95 -10.70 -13.33
N MET A 76 2.73 -10.17 -13.35
CA MET A 76 1.51 -10.94 -13.12
C MET A 76 1.29 -12.04 -14.16
N VAL A 77 1.68 -11.80 -15.42
CA VAL A 77 1.58 -12.77 -16.50
C VAL A 77 2.70 -13.81 -16.39
N THR A 78 3.95 -13.37 -16.24
CA THR A 78 5.12 -14.26 -16.23
C THR A 78 5.20 -15.12 -14.99
N ARG A 79 4.78 -14.63 -13.81
CA ARG A 79 4.79 -15.41 -12.56
C ARG A 79 3.90 -16.65 -12.61
N GLN A 80 2.87 -16.68 -13.47
CA GLN A 80 2.02 -17.86 -13.64
C GLN A 80 2.83 -19.04 -14.17
N MET A 81 3.84 -18.79 -15.00
CA MET A 81 4.76 -19.83 -15.48
C MET A 81 5.56 -20.47 -14.35
N CYS A 82 5.86 -19.72 -13.27
CA CYS A 82 6.53 -20.25 -12.09
C CYS A 82 5.63 -21.14 -11.22
N SER A 83 4.32 -21.20 -11.48
CA SER A 83 3.38 -22.01 -10.69
C SER A 83 3.01 -23.34 -11.35
N LEU A 84 3.58 -23.64 -12.51
CA LEU A 84 3.29 -24.86 -13.27
C LEU A 84 3.71 -26.13 -12.52
N ASN A 85 2.92 -27.19 -12.70
CA ASN A 85 2.91 -28.36 -11.80
C ASN A 85 4.05 -29.41 -11.94
N PRO A 86 5.10 -29.28 -12.78
CA PRO A 86 6.28 -30.15 -12.61
C PRO A 86 7.35 -29.57 -11.66
N PHE A 87 7.20 -28.34 -11.16
CA PHE A 87 8.25 -27.66 -10.39
C PHE A 87 8.15 -27.85 -8.87
N SER A 88 9.29 -28.01 -8.19
CA SER A 88 9.40 -28.07 -6.72
C SER A 88 9.10 -26.72 -6.07
N ALA A 89 8.68 -26.70 -4.80
CA ALA A 89 8.39 -25.47 -4.08
C ALA A 89 9.58 -24.48 -4.12
N ASP A 90 10.81 -24.97 -3.93
CA ASP A 90 12.02 -24.15 -3.96
C ASP A 90 12.25 -23.52 -5.34
N PHE A 91 12.05 -24.28 -6.41
CA PHE A 91 12.15 -23.75 -7.77
C PHE A 91 11.08 -22.69 -8.03
N ARG A 92 9.84 -22.92 -7.60
CA ARG A 92 8.76 -21.93 -7.74
C ARG A 92 9.12 -20.63 -7.03
N GLN A 93 9.68 -20.71 -5.82
CA GLN A 93 10.12 -19.54 -5.05
C GLN A 93 11.28 -18.79 -5.74
N GLN A 94 12.28 -19.52 -6.22
CA GLN A 94 13.41 -18.93 -6.95
C GLN A 94 12.97 -18.27 -8.26
N CYS A 95 12.07 -18.93 -9.00
CA CYS A 95 11.49 -18.40 -10.23
C CYS A 95 10.71 -17.11 -9.98
N VAL A 96 9.77 -17.12 -9.01
CA VAL A 96 8.99 -15.92 -8.66
C VAL A 96 9.89 -14.79 -8.18
N SER A 97 10.85 -15.09 -7.31
CA SER A 97 11.77 -14.08 -6.77
C SER A 97 12.70 -13.50 -7.85
N GLY A 98 13.19 -14.34 -8.77
CA GLY A 98 14.01 -13.93 -9.89
C GLY A 98 13.25 -13.03 -10.87
N LEU A 99 12.02 -13.41 -11.24
CA LEU A 99 11.15 -12.58 -12.07
C LEU A 99 10.81 -11.25 -11.39
N ALA A 100 10.50 -11.26 -10.09
CA ALA A 100 10.24 -10.04 -9.35
C ALA A 100 11.44 -9.10 -9.39
N LYS A 101 12.65 -9.61 -9.15
CA LYS A 101 13.89 -8.83 -9.20
C LYS A 101 14.21 -8.30 -10.61
N ALA A 102 13.86 -9.03 -11.66
CA ALA A 102 14.16 -8.64 -13.03
C ALA A 102 13.14 -7.65 -13.61
N GLN A 103 11.87 -7.76 -13.22
CA GLN A 103 10.76 -7.04 -13.87
C GLN A 103 10.19 -5.89 -13.03
N LEU A 104 10.33 -5.95 -11.70
CA LEU A 104 9.90 -4.88 -10.82
C LEU A 104 11.11 -4.01 -10.50
N SER A 105 10.99 -2.70 -10.70
CA SER A 105 12.06 -1.79 -10.28
C SER A 105 12.25 -1.86 -8.76
N SER A 106 13.51 -1.87 -8.30
CA SER A 106 13.80 -1.62 -6.90
C SER A 106 13.36 -0.18 -6.60
N VAL A 107 12.46 -0.02 -5.63
CA VAL A 107 12.07 1.30 -5.12
C VAL A 107 13.33 1.95 -4.55
N GLY A 108 14.02 2.75 -5.35
CA GLY A 108 15.20 3.47 -4.91
C GLY A 108 14.81 4.49 -3.85
N GLU A 109 15.60 4.58 -2.77
CA GLU A 109 15.50 5.56 -1.67
C GLU A 109 15.75 7.03 -2.11
N GLY A 110 15.50 7.37 -3.37
CA GLY A 110 15.41 8.76 -3.81
C GLY A 110 14.02 9.35 -3.51
N ASP A 111 13.88 10.67 -3.61
CA ASP A 111 12.62 11.41 -3.38
C ASP A 111 11.42 10.71 -4.03
N LYS A 112 10.70 9.90 -3.24
CA LYS A 112 9.59 9.09 -3.73
C LYS A 112 8.41 10.04 -4.03
N LYS A 113 8.28 10.41 -5.31
CA LYS A 113 7.24 11.34 -5.77
C LYS A 113 5.88 10.69 -6.03
N SER A 114 5.77 9.36 -5.88
CA SER A 114 4.54 8.63 -6.19
C SER A 114 4.28 7.42 -5.31
N TRP A 115 3.02 7.16 -5.01
CA TRP A 115 2.62 6.14 -4.02
C TRP A 115 1.52 5.21 -4.54
N PHE A 116 1.59 3.92 -4.20
CA PHE A 116 0.41 3.05 -4.16
C PHE A 116 -0.42 3.33 -2.89
N CYS A 117 -1.71 3.00 -2.92
CA CYS A 117 -2.59 3.15 -1.76
C CYS A 117 -2.09 2.40 -0.51
N SER A 118 -1.64 1.15 -0.68
CA SER A 118 -1.07 0.33 0.39
C SER A 118 0.25 0.91 0.91
N GLU A 119 1.16 1.27 0.01
CA GLU A 119 2.45 1.86 0.39
C GLU A 119 2.30 3.19 1.14
N PHE A 120 1.35 4.02 0.73
CA PHE A 120 1.05 5.28 1.40
C PHE A 120 0.59 5.05 2.84
N VAL A 121 -0.39 4.16 3.04
CA VAL A 121 -0.89 3.83 4.39
C VAL A 121 0.19 3.19 5.26
N THR A 122 0.99 2.27 4.70
CA THR A 122 2.14 1.70 5.40
C THR A 122 3.15 2.78 5.78
N GLY A 123 3.44 3.72 4.88
CA GLY A 123 4.30 4.88 5.15
C GLY A 123 3.82 5.72 6.33
N CYS A 124 2.52 6.04 6.37
CA CYS A 124 1.91 6.78 7.49
C CYS A 124 2.14 6.08 8.84
N ILE A 125 1.88 4.77 8.89
CA ILE A 125 1.97 3.97 10.11
C ILE A 125 3.43 3.78 10.55
N CYS A 126 4.32 3.48 9.61
CA CYS A 126 5.75 3.32 9.87
C CYS A 126 6.38 4.63 10.36
N GLN A 127 6.00 5.78 9.78
CA GLN A 127 6.50 7.08 10.19
C GLN A 127 6.14 7.41 11.64
N SER A 128 4.92 7.08 12.08
CA SER A 128 4.49 7.31 13.47
C SER A 128 5.01 6.26 14.45
N ARG A 129 5.83 5.31 13.99
CA ARG A 129 6.27 4.12 14.75
C ARG A 129 5.09 3.37 15.37
N ALA A 130 3.91 3.49 14.78
CA ALA A 130 2.75 2.75 15.23
C ALA A 130 2.93 1.31 14.73
N SER A 131 2.77 0.33 15.63
CA SER A 131 2.89 -1.06 15.21
C SER A 131 1.59 -1.47 14.52
N ALA A 132 1.52 -1.35 13.20
CA ALA A 132 0.69 -2.25 12.43
C ALA A 132 1.39 -3.62 12.45
N TYR A 133 1.22 -4.37 13.53
CA TYR A 133 1.34 -5.81 13.41
C TYR A 133 0.28 -6.23 12.38
N ALA A 134 0.70 -6.33 11.12
CA ALA A 134 0.11 -7.28 10.20
C ALA A 134 0.29 -8.62 10.90
N GLY A 135 -0.75 -9.06 11.61
CA GLY A 135 -0.83 -10.44 12.03
C GLY A 135 -0.61 -11.26 10.77
N ALA A 136 0.55 -11.91 10.67
CA ALA A 136 0.62 -13.16 9.94
C ALA A 136 -0.47 -14.01 10.60
N ILE A 137 -1.64 -14.06 9.97
CA ILE A 137 -2.61 -15.09 10.24
C ILE A 137 -1.86 -16.37 9.85
N ARG A 138 -1.27 -17.04 10.84
CA ARG A 138 -1.11 -18.49 10.78
C ARG A 138 -2.54 -19.01 10.61
N LEU A 139 -2.89 -19.32 9.37
CA LEU A 139 -3.71 -20.48 9.14
C LEU A 139 -2.76 -21.63 9.53
N ASP A 140 -3.04 -22.17 10.73
CA ASP A 140 -2.63 -23.48 11.22
C ASP A 140 -1.40 -24.13 10.55
#